data_AF-A0A9X2L3V5-F1
#
_entry.id   AF-A0A9X2L3V5-F1
#
_cell.length_a   1.000
_cell.length_b   1.000
_cell.length_c   1.000
_cell.angle_alpha   90.00
_cell.angle_beta   90.00
_cell.angle_gamma   90.00
#
_symmetry.space_group_name_H-M   'P 1'
#
loop_
_entity.id
_entity.type
_entity.pdbx_description
1 polymer ?
#
loop_
_entity_poly.entity_id
_entity_poly.type
_entity_poly.pdbx_seq_one_letter_code
_entity_poly.pdbx_strand_id
1 'polypeptide(L)' 'MTNEFLEALGIVIRDQIIMKNSVEIKGLGTFKAVHHNQKQEKQADGTNVMIPPKDTVEFTAENKG' A
#
# COMPACT_ATOMS: atom_id res chain seq x y z
N MET A 1 15.64 -19.86 2.95
CA MET A 1 14.20 -19.53 2.83
C MET A 1 13.74 -20.13 1.51
N THR A 2 12.70 -20.97 1.50
CA THR A 2 12.22 -21.63 0.27
C THR A 2 11.35 -20.67 -0.53
N ASN A 3 11.33 -20.81 -1.85
CA ASN A 3 10.53 -19.93 -2.72
C ASN A 3 9.03 -20.04 -2.40
N GLU A 4 8.57 -21.25 -2.09
CA GLU A 4 7.18 -21.54 -1.69
C GLU A 4 6.75 -20.77 -0.43
N PHE A 5 7.66 -20.60 0.54
CA PHE A 5 7.34 -19.83 1.74
C PHE A 5 7.13 -18.35 1.43
N LEU A 6 7.99 -17.76 0.58
CA LEU A 6 7.86 -16.36 0.19
C LEU A 6 6.58 -16.10 -0.61
N GLU A 7 6.20 -17.03 -1.49
CA GLU A 7 4.93 -16.97 -2.22
C GLU A 7 3.73 -17.05 -1.28
N ALA A 8 3.72 -18.03 -0.37
CA ALA A 8 2.65 -18.17 0.62
C ALA A 8 2.55 -16.94 1.53
N LEU A 9 3.69 -16.41 1.98
CA LEU A 9 3.73 -15.18 2.78
C LEU A 9 3.14 -14.00 1.99
N GLY A 10 3.50 -13.84 0.72
CA GLY A 10 2.96 -12.78 -0.14
C GLY A 10 1.45 -12.88 -0.33
N ILE A 11 0.91 -14.09 -0.45
CA ILE A 11 -0.54 -14.34 -0.54
C ILE A 11 -1.23 -13.92 0.76
N VAL A 12 -0.72 -14.36 1.91
CA VAL A 12 -1.32 -14.04 3.22
C VAL A 12 -1.30 -12.52 3.47
N ILE A 13 -0.19 -11.84 3.18
CA ILE A 13 -0.11 -10.37 3.31
C ILE A 13 -1.16 -9.70 2.43
N ARG A 14 -1.30 -10.13 1.16
CA ARG A 14 -2.30 -9.59 0.23
C ARG A 14 -3.72 -9.76 0.76
N ASP A 15 -4.07 -10.96 1.21
CA ASP A 15 -5.41 -11.28 1.68
C ASP A 15 -5.80 -10.43 2.89
N GLN A 16 -4.86 -10.27 3.84
CA GLN A 16 -5.07 -9.39 4.99
C GLN A 16 -5.31 -7.93 4.57
N ILE A 17 -4.56 -7.42 3.59
CA ILE A 17 -4.73 -6.04 3.10
C ILE A 17 -6.06 -5.87 2.35
N ILE A 18 -6.51 -6.87 1.58
CA ILE A 18 -7.84 -6.89 0.93
C ILE A 18 -8.95 -6.78 1.98
N MET A 19 -8.79 -7.48 3.11
CA MET A 19 -9.71 -7.39 4.27
C MET A 19 -9.60 -6.06 5.05
N LYS A 20 -8.83 -5.09 4.53
CA LYS A 20 -8.55 -3.79 5.15
C LYS A 20 -7.83 -3.88 6.50
N ASN A 21 -7.17 -5.01 6.78
CA ASN A 21 -6.29 -5.15 7.93
C ASN A 21 -4.92 -4.51 7.65
N SER A 22 -4.23 -4.10 8.71
CA SER A 22 -2.82 -3.74 8.64
C SER A 22 -1.97 -4.96 9.00
N VAL A 23 -0.85 -5.14 8.28
CA VAL A 23 0.08 -6.25 8.52
C VAL A 23 1.41 -5.67 8.97
N GLU A 24 1.76 -5.93 10.22
CA GLU A 24 3.05 -5.56 10.80
C GLU A 24 4.00 -6.77 10.79
N ILE A 25 5.18 -6.61 10.21
CA ILE A 25 6.25 -7.60 10.22
C ILE A 25 7.44 -6.98 10.94
N LYS A 26 7.68 -7.46 12.16
CA LYS A 26 8.85 -7.07 12.97
C LYS A 26 10.14 -7.30 12.19
N GLY A 27 11.01 -6.30 12.17
CA GLY A 27 12.26 -6.28 11.41
C GLY A 27 12.13 -5.81 9.96
N LEU A 28 10.90 -5.60 9.45
CA LEU A 28 10.65 -5.21 8.07
C LEU A 28 9.86 -3.90 7.99
N GLY A 29 8.67 -3.85 8.58
CA GLY A 29 7.77 -2.71 8.47
C GLY A 29 6.30 -3.10 8.45
N THR A 30 5.47 -2.15 8.05
CA THR A 30 4.01 -2.26 8.08
C THR A 30 3.41 -2.05 6.70
N PHE A 31 2.48 -2.91 6.32
CA PHE A 31 1.64 -2.77 5.14
C PHE A 31 0.23 -2.35 5.54
N LYS A 32 -0.39 -1.46 4.76
CA LYS A 32 -1.77 -1.02 4.97
C LYS A 32 -2.45 -0.67 3.64
N ALA A 33 -3.76 -0.90 3.57
CA ALA A 33 -4.59 -0.32 2.51
C ALA A 33 -4.85 1.16 2.84
N VAL A 34 -4.65 2.05 1.88
CA VAL A 34 -4.94 3.48 2.02
C VAL A 34 -5.92 3.90 0.93
N HIS A 35 -7.03 4.49 1.36
CA HIS A 35 -7.99 5.11 0.46
C HIS A 35 -7.58 6.55 0.19
N HIS A 36 -7.29 6.87 -1.06
CA HIS A 36 -7.11 8.25 -1.50
C HIS A 36 -8.42 8.78 -2.05
N ASN A 37 -8.91 9.86 -1.45
CA ASN A 37 -10.06 10.59 -1.94
C ASN A 37 -9.77 11.23 -3.31
N GLN A 38 -10.84 11.57 -4.02
CA GLN A 38 -10.74 12.39 -5.22
C GLN A 38 -10.00 13.70 -4.91
N LYS A 39 -9.16 14.15 -5.85
CA LYS A 39 -8.47 15.44 -5.74
C LYS A 39 -8.42 16.14 -7.09
N GLN A 40 -8.45 17.47 -7.05
CA GLN A 40 -8.21 18.28 -8.22
C GLN A 40 -6.73 18.65 -8.27
N GLU A 41 -6.08 18.35 -9.39
CA GLU A 41 -4.69 18.74 -9.62
C GLU A 41 -4.60 19.64 -10.85
N LYS A 42 -3.75 20.66 -10.76
CA LYS A 42 -3.43 21.51 -11.90
C LYS A 42 -2.18 20.93 -12.57
N GLN A 43 -2.32 20.53 -13.84
CA GLN A 43 -1.22 20.03 -14.63
C GLN A 43 -0.26 21.16 -15.03
N ALA A 44 0.94 20.78 -15.47
CA ALA A 44 2.00 21.71 -15.86
C ALA A 44 1.59 22.62 -17.04
N ASP A 45 0.65 22.19 -17.87
CA ASP A 45 0.05 22.94 -18.98
C ASP A 45 -1.04 23.93 -18.55
N GLY A 46 -1.37 23.97 -17.25
CA GLY A 46 -2.42 24.82 -16.68
C GLY A 46 -3.81 24.21 -16.65
N THR A 47 -4.00 23.01 -17.20
CA THR A 47 -5.28 22.28 -17.19
C THR A 47 -5.60 21.76 -15.79
N ASN A 48 -6.82 21.97 -15.33
CA ASN A 48 -7.31 21.35 -14.09
C ASN A 48 -7.87 19.96 -14.39
N VAL A 49 -7.31 18.93 -13.77
CA VAL A 49 -7.79 17.56 -13.87
C VAL A 49 -8.33 17.06 -12.54
N MET A 50 -9.40 16.27 -12.63
CA MET A 50 -9.95 15.56 -11.49
C MET A 50 -9.33 14.17 -11.45
N ILE A 51 -8.61 13.88 -10.37
CA ILE A 51 -8.04 12.57 -10.11
C ILE A 51 -9.10 11.76 -9.36
N PRO A 52 -9.51 10.60 -9.90
CA PRO A 52 -10.50 9.75 -9.25
C PRO A 52 -9.95 9.18 -7.93
N PRO A 53 -10.83 8.80 -7.00
CA PRO A 53 -10.40 8.11 -5.79
C PRO A 53 -9.77 6.77 -6.16
N LYS A 54 -8.80 6.34 -5.36
CA LYS A 54 -8.14 5.04 -5.55
C LYS A 54 -7.70 4.45 -4.23
N ASP A 55 -7.72 3.13 -4.17
CA ASP A 55 -7.08 2.40 -3.09
C ASP A 55 -5.64 2.06 -3.48
N THR A 56 -4.71 2.25 -2.55
CA THR A 56 -3.30 1.88 -2.69
C THR A 56 -2.87 0.97 -1.55
N VAL A 57 -1.81 0.21 -1.78
CA VAL A 57 -1.08 -0.48 -0.72
C VAL A 57 0.13 0.36 -0.39
N GLU A 58 0.19 0.85 0.85
CA GLU A 58 1.34 1.59 1.35
C GLU A 58 2.19 0.70 2.25
N PHE A 59 3.51 0.81 2.09
CA PHE A 59 4.50 0.17 2.95
C PHE A 59 5.28 1.24 3.70
N THR A 60 5.41 1.08 5.02
CA THR A 60 6.27 1.90 5.87
C THR A 60 7.33 0.99 6.48
N ALA A 61 8.61 1.21 6.13
CA ALA A 61 9.71 0.45 6.68
C ALA A 61 9.85 0.69 8.19
N GLU A 62 10.23 -0.34 8.93
CA GLU A 62 10.58 -0.17 10.34
C GLU A 62 11.91 0.59 10.42
N ASN A 63 11.89 1.81 10.96
CA ASN A 63 13.11 2.57 11.18
C ASN A 63 13.92 1.90 12.29
N LYS A 64 15.05 1.31 11.91
CA LYS A 64 16.13 1.02 12.85
C LYS A 64 16.88 2.32 13.09
N GLY A 65 16.57 2.97 14.21
CA GLY A 65 17.33 4.12 14.70
C GLY A 65 18.80 3.78 14.94
#